data_AF-A0A9X3C2F5-F1
#
_entry.id   AF-A0A9X3C2F5-F1
#
_cell.length_a   1.000
_cell.length_b   1.000
_cell.length_c   1.000
_cell.angle_alpha   90.00
_cell.angle_beta   90.00
_cell.angle_gamma   90.00
#
_symmetry.space_group_name_H-M   'P 1'
#
loop_
_entity.id
_entity.type
_entity.pdbx_description
1 polymer ?
#
loop_
_entity_poly.entity_id
_entity_poly.type
_entity_poly.pdbx_seq_one_letter_code
_entity_poly.pdbx_strand_id
1 'polypeptide(L)'
;MTTFLPPTTRAALHLVLRLAIVLAVATALVVVELTSRSGVAWRLITFTYQANLLAAAYYAWTLFSRRADDRAGLRGAVVLYVVVAGVVWNLLLTGRSMGYTPANFLLHVVVPVLAVADWVLVRRGAARWWQPLAWLVYPAAYLGVALVVLNRVGRRAPYYFLDPGSVGAAGVTVNVAVLAAGFVGLGYLLLAVARPTPANVLAPPTDLSSS
;
A
#
# COMPACT_ATOMS: atom_id res chain seq x y z
N MET A 1 -23.90 17.03 -3.63
CA MET A 1 -23.23 18.32 -3.89
C MET A 1 -21.73 18.06 -3.94
N THR A 2 -21.18 17.73 -5.11
CA THR A 2 -19.75 17.49 -5.30
C THR A 2 -19.03 18.82 -5.48
N THR A 3 -18.42 19.31 -4.41
CA THR A 3 -17.58 20.53 -4.45
C THR A 3 -16.36 20.26 -5.32
N PHE A 4 -16.36 20.74 -6.56
CA PHE A 4 -15.18 20.68 -7.42
C PHE A 4 -14.15 21.71 -6.93
N LEU A 5 -13.09 21.23 -6.29
CA LEU A 5 -11.96 22.08 -5.90
C LEU A 5 -11.34 22.76 -7.14
N PRO A 6 -10.86 24.01 -7.04
CA PRO A 6 -10.14 24.69 -8.10
C PRO A 6 -8.94 23.86 -8.61
N PRO A 7 -8.58 23.95 -9.90
CA PRO A 7 -7.47 23.19 -10.49
C PRO A 7 -6.14 23.34 -9.73
N THR A 8 -5.87 24.55 -9.22
CA THR A 8 -4.68 24.88 -8.42
C THR A 8 -4.69 24.19 -7.06
N THR A 9 -5.85 24.16 -6.39
CA THR A 9 -6.03 23.49 -5.09
C THR A 9 -5.87 21.98 -5.22
N ARG A 10 -6.33 21.38 -6.31
CA ARG A 10 -6.13 19.96 -6.60
C ARG A 10 -4.65 19.63 -6.83
N ALA A 11 -3.93 20.45 -7.60
CA ALA A 11 -2.50 20.26 -7.81
C ALA A 11 -1.69 20.39 -6.51
N ALA A 12 -2.03 21.38 -5.66
CA ALA A 12 -1.40 21.56 -4.35
C ALA A 12 -1.67 20.36 -3.43
N LEU A 13 -2.91 19.86 -3.38
CA LEU A 13 -3.27 18.67 -2.59
C LEU A 13 -2.45 17.44 -3.00
N HIS A 14 -2.28 17.20 -4.30
CA HIS A 14 -1.47 16.08 -4.81
C HIS A 14 -0.03 16.20 -4.35
N LEU A 15 0.56 17.39 -4.49
CA LEU A 15 1.92 17.66 -4.08
C LEU A 15 2.10 17.42 -2.58
N VAL A 16 1.18 17.95 -1.76
CA VAL A 16 1.21 17.81 -0.30
C VAL A 16 1.12 16.34 0.12
N LEU A 17 0.18 15.56 -0.41
CA LEU A 17 0.03 14.14 -0.06
C LEU A 17 1.29 13.33 -0.40
N ARG A 18 1.87 13.55 -1.59
CA ARG A 18 3.04 12.81 -2.05
C ARG A 18 4.30 13.16 -1.27
N LEU A 19 4.51 14.45 -1.01
CA LEU A 19 5.59 14.90 -0.14
C LEU A 19 5.41 14.34 1.28
N ALA A 20 4.19 14.38 1.82
CA ALA A 20 3.91 13.83 3.15
C ALA A 20 4.23 12.34 3.23
N ILE A 21 3.90 11.53 2.21
CA ILE A 21 4.25 10.11 2.16
C ILE A 21 5.77 9.92 2.14
N VAL A 22 6.48 10.60 1.25
CA VAL A 22 7.95 10.49 1.11
C VAL A 22 8.64 10.92 2.42
N LEU A 23 8.21 12.03 3.01
CA LEU A 23 8.76 12.55 4.26
C LEU A 23 8.42 11.64 5.45
N ALA A 24 7.22 11.06 5.51
CA ALA A 24 6.85 10.11 6.56
C ALA A 24 7.73 8.86 6.53
N VAL A 25 7.98 8.30 5.35
CA VAL A 25 8.89 7.15 5.20
C VAL A 25 10.32 7.55 5.55
N ALA A 26 10.85 8.65 5.02
CA ALA A 26 12.20 9.11 5.33
C ALA A 26 12.39 9.36 6.84
N THR A 27 11.44 10.03 7.48
CA THR A 27 11.46 10.28 8.93
C THR A 27 11.45 8.96 9.71
N ALA A 28 10.61 8.01 9.32
CA ALA A 28 10.58 6.70 9.98
C ALA A 28 11.91 5.94 9.86
N LEU A 29 12.57 6.01 8.69
CA LEU A 29 13.88 5.39 8.48
C LEU A 29 14.96 6.05 9.33
N VAL A 30 14.99 7.38 9.40
CA VAL A 30 15.93 8.12 10.25
C VAL A 30 15.70 7.78 11.73
N VAL A 31 14.45 7.80 12.19
CA VAL A 31 14.11 7.43 13.57
C VAL A 31 14.58 6.00 13.87
N VAL A 32 14.35 5.05 12.97
CA VAL A 32 14.82 3.66 13.14
C VAL A 32 16.33 3.58 13.22
N GLU A 33 17.04 4.25 12.31
CA GLU A 33 18.50 4.20 12.28
C GLU A 33 19.11 4.76 13.57
N LEU A 34 18.53 5.84 14.10
CA LEU A 34 19.00 6.49 15.32
C LEU A 34 18.58 5.78 16.62
N THR A 35 17.51 4.98 16.60
CA THR A 35 16.93 4.37 17.82
C THR A 35 17.03 2.85 17.89
N SER A 36 17.27 2.17 16.77
CA SER A 36 17.28 0.70 16.68
C SER A 36 18.71 0.16 16.73
N ARG A 37 19.02 -0.71 17.70
CA ARG A 37 20.35 -1.36 17.81
C ARG A 37 20.77 -2.14 16.56
N SER A 38 19.81 -2.67 15.81
CA SER A 38 20.03 -3.43 14.58
C SER A 38 19.97 -2.59 13.30
N GLY A 39 19.72 -1.28 13.43
CA GLY A 39 19.60 -0.33 12.32
C GLY A 39 18.44 -0.62 11.36
N VAL A 40 18.41 0.13 10.25
CA VAL A 40 17.44 -0.01 9.16
C VAL A 40 17.69 -1.29 8.36
N ALA A 41 18.95 -1.69 8.16
CA ALA A 41 19.33 -2.82 7.31
C ALA A 41 18.61 -4.13 7.69
N TRP A 42 18.51 -4.41 8.99
CA TRP A 42 17.76 -5.59 9.47
C TRP A 42 16.25 -5.49 9.19
N ARG A 43 15.69 -4.28 9.28
CA ARG A 43 14.25 -4.06 9.06
C ARG A 43 13.84 -4.15 7.61
N LEU A 44 14.76 -3.92 6.67
CA LEU A 44 14.53 -4.09 5.23
C LEU A 44 14.19 -5.52 4.82
N ILE A 45 14.46 -6.50 5.69
CA ILE A 45 14.06 -7.89 5.48
C ILE A 45 12.53 -8.05 5.62
N THR A 46 11.84 -7.12 6.28
CA THR A 46 10.39 -7.18 6.50
C THR A 46 9.59 -6.57 5.35
N PHE A 47 8.42 -7.16 5.07
CA PHE A 47 7.51 -6.72 4.01
C PHE A 47 7.11 -5.26 4.16
N THR A 48 6.82 -4.81 5.38
CA THR A 48 6.37 -3.43 5.64
C THR A 48 7.40 -2.40 5.18
N TYR A 49 8.68 -2.60 5.50
CA TYR A 49 9.72 -1.64 5.13
C TYR A 49 9.92 -1.63 3.61
N GLN A 50 9.90 -2.80 2.97
CA GLN A 50 9.99 -2.89 1.52
C GLN A 50 8.80 -2.20 0.83
N ALA A 51 7.57 -2.46 1.30
CA ALA A 51 6.36 -1.84 0.76
C ALA A 51 6.37 -0.31 0.91
N ASN A 52 6.79 0.21 2.07
CA ASN A 52 6.90 1.64 2.31
C ASN A 52 8.01 2.30 1.48
N LEU A 53 9.15 1.61 1.27
CA LEU A 53 10.20 2.10 0.36
C LEU A 53 9.73 2.14 -1.09
N LEU A 54 9.03 1.09 -1.55
CA LEU A 54 8.40 1.09 -2.87
C LEU A 54 7.40 2.25 -3.01
N ALA A 55 6.64 2.54 -1.96
CA ALA A 55 5.74 3.68 -1.94
C ALA A 55 6.48 5.01 -2.02
N ALA A 56 7.50 5.23 -1.18
CA ALA A 56 8.31 6.45 -1.22
C ALA A 56 8.97 6.65 -2.59
N ALA A 57 9.55 5.60 -3.17
CA ALA A 57 10.17 5.65 -4.48
C ALA A 57 9.15 5.97 -5.59
N TYR A 58 7.98 5.31 -5.57
CA TYR A 58 6.91 5.58 -6.52
C TYR A 58 6.42 7.03 -6.42
N TYR A 59 6.09 7.49 -5.20
CA TYR A 59 5.57 8.84 -5.01
C TYR A 59 6.64 9.91 -5.31
N ALA A 60 7.91 9.69 -4.95
CA ALA A 60 9.00 10.56 -5.37
C ALA A 60 9.11 10.61 -6.90
N TRP A 61 9.03 9.48 -7.60
CA TRP A 61 9.05 9.46 -9.07
C TRP A 61 7.92 10.28 -9.68
N THR A 62 6.71 10.22 -9.10
CA THR A 62 5.57 11.03 -9.57
C THR A 62 5.74 12.54 -9.37
N LEU A 63 6.66 12.99 -8.50
CA LEU A 63 7.00 14.41 -8.33
C LEU A 63 7.86 14.93 -9.50
N PHE A 64 8.68 14.07 -10.10
CA PHE A 64 9.57 14.44 -11.20
C PHE A 64 9.04 14.06 -12.58
N SER A 65 8.09 13.11 -12.66
CA SER A 65 7.56 12.60 -13.92
C SER A 65 6.04 12.45 -13.87
N ARG A 66 5.33 13.31 -14.62
CA ARG A 66 3.88 13.18 -14.81
C ARG A 66 3.48 11.84 -15.45
N ARG A 67 4.36 11.22 -16.25
CA ARG A 67 4.11 9.90 -16.87
C ARG A 67 4.01 8.76 -15.86
N ALA A 68 4.57 8.93 -14.66
CA ALA A 68 4.40 7.95 -13.59
C ALA A 68 2.94 7.90 -13.11
N ASP A 69 2.23 9.04 -13.12
CA ASP A 69 0.83 9.14 -12.70
C ASP A 69 -0.14 8.38 -13.60
N ASP A 70 0.22 8.19 -14.87
CA ASP A 70 -0.58 7.45 -15.83
C ASP A 70 -0.53 5.94 -15.59
N ARG A 71 0.42 5.47 -14.76
CA ARG A 71 0.59 4.06 -14.41
C ARG A 71 -0.31 3.66 -13.24
N ALA A 72 -1.62 3.79 -13.42
CA ALA A 72 -2.63 3.47 -12.40
C ALA A 72 -2.48 2.06 -11.81
N GLY A 73 -2.00 1.09 -12.59
CA GLY A 73 -1.72 -0.26 -12.13
C GLY A 73 -0.54 -0.36 -11.16
N LEU A 74 0.51 0.44 -11.36
CA LEU A 74 1.66 0.47 -10.44
C LEU A 74 1.28 1.19 -9.15
N ARG A 75 0.56 2.32 -9.26
CA ARG A 75 0.01 3.02 -8.09
C ARG A 75 -0.88 2.09 -7.26
N GLY A 76 -1.78 1.35 -7.91
CA GLY A 76 -2.68 0.42 -7.23
C GLY A 76 -1.92 -0.67 -6.44
N ALA A 77 -0.86 -1.22 -7.03
CA ALA A 77 0.02 -2.18 -6.35
C ALA A 77 0.65 -1.57 -5.10
N VAL A 78 1.24 -0.38 -5.23
CA VAL A 78 1.88 0.35 -4.13
C VAL A 78 0.91 0.61 -2.99
N VAL A 79 -0.28 1.14 -3.30
CA VAL A 79 -1.34 1.41 -2.32
C VAL A 79 -1.78 0.11 -1.64
N LEU A 80 -1.99 -0.96 -2.40
CA LEU A 80 -2.36 -2.27 -1.85
C LEU A 80 -1.30 -2.77 -0.86
N TYR A 81 -0.02 -2.70 -1.21
CA TYR A 81 1.05 -3.25 -0.37
C TYR A 81 1.17 -2.49 0.95
N VAL A 82 1.12 -1.15 0.95
CA VAL A 82 1.17 -0.39 2.21
C VAL A 82 -0.07 -0.59 3.05
N VAL A 83 -1.26 -0.68 2.44
CA VAL A 83 -2.52 -0.95 3.15
C VAL A 83 -2.47 -2.32 3.82
N VAL A 84 -2.11 -3.37 3.08
CA VAL A 84 -2.02 -4.71 3.66
C VAL A 84 -0.94 -4.77 4.75
N ALA A 85 0.21 -4.13 4.56
CA ALA A 85 1.24 -4.06 5.58
C ALA A 85 0.73 -3.38 6.87
N GLY A 86 0.01 -2.27 6.73
CA GLY A 86 -0.62 -1.57 7.86
C GLY A 86 -1.68 -2.43 8.55
N VAL A 87 -2.58 -3.06 7.81
CA VAL A 87 -3.64 -3.93 8.35
C VAL A 87 -3.05 -5.14 9.09
N VAL A 88 -2.16 -5.88 8.45
CA VAL A 88 -1.51 -7.06 9.04
C VAL A 88 -0.76 -6.68 10.31
N TRP A 89 -0.05 -5.55 10.32
CA TRP A 89 0.65 -5.12 11.51
C TRP A 89 -0.31 -4.72 12.64
N ASN A 90 -1.34 -3.91 12.35
CA ASN A 90 -2.29 -3.46 13.37
C ASN A 90 -3.06 -4.63 14.00
N LEU A 91 -3.44 -5.63 13.21
CA LEU A 91 -4.21 -6.77 13.68
C LEU A 91 -3.37 -7.87 14.32
N LEU A 92 -2.18 -8.16 13.79
CA LEU A 92 -1.43 -9.37 14.15
C LEU A 92 -0.10 -9.09 14.87
N LEU A 93 0.49 -7.91 14.71
CA LEU A 93 1.88 -7.66 15.14
C LEU A 93 2.03 -6.53 16.17
N THR A 94 1.02 -5.69 16.39
CA THR A 94 1.03 -4.62 17.41
C THR A 94 1.40 -5.15 18.79
N GLY A 95 0.69 -6.19 19.27
CA GLY A 95 0.92 -6.80 20.59
C GLY A 95 2.19 -7.67 20.69
N ARG A 96 2.91 -7.90 19.59
CA ARG A 96 4.15 -8.70 19.55
C ARG A 96 5.37 -7.91 19.06
N SER A 97 5.20 -6.63 18.78
CA SER A 97 6.26 -5.70 18.36
C SER A 97 6.51 -4.65 19.46
N MET A 98 7.36 -3.65 19.19
CA MET A 98 7.61 -2.53 20.11
C MET A 98 6.42 -1.55 20.24
N GLY A 99 5.23 -1.93 19.79
CA GLY A 99 4.04 -1.08 19.80
C GLY A 99 4.15 0.14 18.88
N TYR A 100 3.37 1.18 19.18
CA TYR A 100 3.27 2.42 18.40
C TYR A 100 4.45 3.37 18.65
N THR A 101 5.68 2.91 18.40
CA THR A 101 6.83 3.83 18.25
C THR A 101 6.57 4.82 17.10
N PRO A 102 7.19 6.01 17.10
CA PRO A 102 6.98 6.99 16.03
C PRO A 102 7.18 6.40 14.63
N ALA A 103 8.22 5.60 14.43
CA ALA A 103 8.47 4.93 13.15
C ALA A 103 7.38 3.90 12.79
N ASN A 104 6.91 3.11 13.75
CA ASN A 104 5.83 2.15 13.50
C ASN A 104 4.51 2.86 13.17
N PHE A 105 4.18 3.93 13.88
CA PHE A 105 2.99 4.72 13.59
C PHE A 105 3.05 5.34 12.19
N LEU A 106 4.20 5.91 11.80
CA LEU A 106 4.39 6.46 10.46
C LEU A 106 4.19 5.40 9.37
N LEU A 107 4.83 4.24 9.49
CA LEU A 107 4.83 3.21 8.42
C LEU A 107 3.57 2.35 8.37
N HIS A 108 2.87 2.17 9.49
CA HIS A 108 1.71 1.27 9.58
C HIS A 108 0.37 1.98 9.69
N VAL A 109 0.37 3.29 9.93
CA VAL A 109 -0.86 4.10 10.03
C VAL A 109 -0.81 5.29 9.07
N VAL A 110 0.17 6.17 9.20
CA VAL A 110 0.19 7.44 8.44
C VAL A 110 0.35 7.19 6.94
N VAL A 111 1.37 6.43 6.52
CA VAL A 111 1.61 6.15 5.10
C VAL A 111 0.44 5.42 4.43
N PRO A 112 -0.13 4.34 5.03
CA PRO A 112 -1.32 3.70 4.47
C PRO A 112 -2.52 4.64 4.29
N VAL A 113 -2.81 5.49 5.29
CA VAL A 113 -3.91 6.46 5.22
C VAL A 113 -3.67 7.49 4.12
N LEU A 114 -2.46 8.05 4.03
CA LEU A 114 -2.10 9.01 2.99
C LEU A 114 -2.15 8.38 1.59
N ALA A 115 -1.72 7.14 1.43
CA ALA A 115 -1.75 6.42 0.14
C ALA A 115 -3.19 6.15 -0.33
N VAL A 116 -4.10 5.77 0.59
CA VAL A 116 -5.54 5.63 0.28
C VAL A 116 -6.16 6.99 -0.04
N ALA A 117 -5.83 8.03 0.72
CA ALA A 117 -6.31 9.39 0.43
C ALA A 117 -5.86 9.86 -0.96
N ASP A 118 -4.59 9.65 -1.34
CA ASP A 118 -4.10 9.93 -2.69
C ASP A 118 -4.86 9.11 -3.74
N TRP A 119 -5.06 7.81 -3.52
CA TRP A 119 -5.80 6.94 -4.44
C TRP A 119 -7.22 7.44 -4.72
N VAL A 120 -7.95 7.88 -3.69
CA VAL A 120 -9.35 8.31 -3.76
C VAL A 120 -9.51 9.74 -4.25
N LEU A 121 -8.59 10.65 -3.90
CA LEU A 121 -8.73 12.08 -4.20
C LEU A 121 -8.10 12.46 -5.54
N VAL A 122 -7.03 11.78 -5.96
CA VAL A 122 -6.27 12.13 -7.16
C VAL A 122 -6.82 11.44 -8.42
N ARG A 123 -7.51 10.30 -8.26
CA ARG A 123 -8.18 9.48 -9.30
C ARG A 123 -7.65 9.70 -10.72
N ARG A 124 -6.55 9.02 -11.06
CA ARG A 124 -6.02 8.98 -12.43
C ARG A 124 -5.98 7.58 -13.00
N GLY A 125 -6.58 7.41 -14.17
CA GLY A 125 -6.66 6.14 -14.89
C GLY A 125 -7.46 5.06 -14.15
N ALA A 126 -7.70 3.94 -14.82
CA ALA A 126 -8.28 2.76 -14.23
C ALA A 126 -7.27 1.61 -14.28
N ALA A 127 -7.06 0.95 -13.14
CA ALA A 127 -6.36 -0.32 -13.12
C ALA A 127 -7.16 -1.36 -13.92
N ARG A 128 -6.48 -2.28 -14.59
CA ARG A 128 -7.13 -3.37 -15.34
C ARG A 128 -7.63 -4.43 -14.35
N TRP A 129 -8.70 -5.13 -14.69
CA TRP A 129 -9.33 -6.13 -13.81
C TRP A 129 -8.38 -7.26 -13.37
N TRP A 130 -7.38 -7.62 -14.19
CA TRP A 130 -6.40 -8.64 -13.87
C TRP A 130 -5.25 -8.14 -12.99
N GLN A 131 -5.10 -6.83 -12.80
CA GLN A 131 -3.97 -6.26 -12.05
C GLN A 131 -3.96 -6.66 -10.57
N PRO A 132 -5.09 -6.72 -9.83
CA PRO A 132 -5.12 -7.29 -8.50
C PRO A 132 -4.51 -8.70 -8.38
N LEU A 133 -4.69 -9.54 -9.41
CA LEU A 133 -4.08 -10.86 -9.46
C LEU A 133 -2.57 -10.77 -9.76
N ALA A 134 -2.17 -9.93 -10.71
CA ALA A 134 -0.75 -9.71 -11.02
C ALA A 134 0.03 -9.09 -9.85
N TRP A 135 -0.62 -8.29 -9.01
CA TRP A 135 0.00 -7.73 -7.80
C TRP A 135 0.36 -8.79 -6.76
N LEU A 136 -0.17 -10.02 -6.84
CA LEU A 136 0.25 -11.10 -5.95
C LEU A 136 1.69 -11.57 -6.21
N VAL A 137 2.29 -11.25 -7.36
CA VAL A 137 3.66 -11.68 -7.68
C VAL A 137 4.66 -11.22 -6.61
N TYR A 138 4.54 -9.98 -6.14
CA TYR A 138 5.44 -9.44 -5.12
C TYR A 138 5.27 -10.10 -3.73
N PRO A 139 4.07 -10.14 -3.12
CA PRO A 139 3.88 -10.82 -1.84
C PRO A 139 4.13 -12.33 -1.92
N ALA A 140 3.90 -12.99 -3.07
CA ALA A 140 4.26 -14.39 -3.26
C ALA A 140 5.78 -14.60 -3.26
N ALA A 141 6.54 -13.74 -3.96
CA ALA A 141 8.00 -13.76 -3.92
C ALA A 141 8.52 -13.51 -2.49
N TYR A 142 7.95 -12.52 -1.80
CA TYR A 142 8.28 -12.24 -0.41
C TYR A 142 7.97 -13.43 0.51
N LEU A 143 6.83 -14.09 0.33
CA LEU A 143 6.47 -15.29 1.09
C LEU A 143 7.51 -16.40 0.91
N GLY A 144 7.98 -16.63 -0.32
CA GLY A 144 9.06 -17.59 -0.59
C GLY A 144 10.34 -17.25 0.18
N VAL A 145 10.75 -15.98 0.16
CA VAL A 145 11.90 -15.49 0.95
C VAL A 145 11.65 -15.65 2.46
N ALA A 146 10.46 -15.33 2.95
CA ALA A 146 10.10 -15.46 4.36
C ALA A 146 10.16 -16.92 4.83
N LEU A 147 9.62 -17.85 4.05
CA LEU A 147 9.60 -19.27 4.39
C LEU A 147 11.00 -19.91 4.34
N VAL A 148 11.86 -19.48 3.42
CA VAL A 148 13.22 -20.06 3.25
C VAL A 148 14.23 -19.39 4.17
N VAL A 149 14.30 -18.06 4.18
CA VAL A 149 15.39 -17.29 4.79
C VAL A 149 15.07 -16.95 6.24
N LEU A 150 13.89 -16.38 6.52
CA LEU A 150 13.55 -15.93 7.87
C LEU A 150 13.39 -17.13 8.82
N ASN A 151 12.82 -18.24 8.35
CA ASN A 151 12.62 -19.43 9.20
C ASN A 151 13.91 -20.26 9.41
N ARG A 152 14.86 -20.27 8.47
CA ARG A 152 16.09 -21.10 8.59
C ARG A 152 17.28 -20.37 9.20
N VAL A 153 17.40 -19.05 9.02
CA VAL A 153 18.60 -18.27 9.40
C VAL A 153 18.53 -17.77 10.86
N GLY A 154 17.75 -18.44 11.72
CA GLY A 154 17.98 -18.41 13.17
C GLY A 154 17.46 -17.18 13.93
N ARG A 155 16.46 -16.47 13.42
CA ARG A 155 15.75 -15.45 14.21
C ARG A 155 14.27 -15.73 14.11
N ARG A 156 13.65 -16.10 15.25
CA ARG A 156 12.21 -16.33 15.44
C ARG A 156 11.40 -15.63 14.35
N ALA A 157 10.59 -16.38 13.61
CA ALA A 157 9.86 -15.87 12.47
C ALA A 157 9.24 -14.50 12.83
N PRO A 158 9.62 -13.42 12.11
CA PRO A 158 9.00 -12.11 12.31
C PRO A 158 7.47 -12.17 12.24
N TYR A 159 6.97 -13.21 11.56
CA TYR A 159 5.58 -13.56 11.39
C TYR A 159 5.31 -14.93 12.02
N TYR A 160 4.85 -14.96 13.27
CA TYR A 160 4.48 -16.21 13.93
C TYR A 160 3.43 -17.03 13.13
N PHE A 161 2.59 -16.33 12.35
CA PHE A 161 1.56 -16.94 11.50
C PHE A 161 2.12 -17.65 10.25
N LEU A 162 3.41 -17.45 9.92
CA LEU A 162 4.12 -18.15 8.85
C LEU A 162 5.14 -19.18 9.38
N ASP A 163 5.13 -19.42 10.69
CA ASP A 163 6.05 -20.33 11.34
C ASP A 163 5.35 -21.68 11.64
N PRO A 164 5.79 -22.79 11.01
CA PRO A 164 5.25 -24.11 11.30
C PRO A 164 5.42 -24.51 12.77
N GLY A 165 6.44 -24.00 13.47
CA GLY A 165 6.63 -24.26 14.90
C GLY A 165 5.62 -23.54 15.79
N SER A 166 5.02 -22.45 15.31
CA SER A 166 4.05 -21.64 16.06
C SER A 166 2.59 -22.04 15.77
N VAL A 167 2.26 -22.34 14.51
CA VAL A 167 0.86 -22.60 14.08
C VAL A 167 0.66 -23.94 13.36
N GLY A 168 1.70 -24.75 13.22
CA GLY A 168 1.66 -26.01 12.46
C GLY A 168 1.66 -25.81 10.94
N ALA A 169 2.05 -26.83 10.18
CA ALA A 169 2.11 -26.76 8.72
C ALA A 169 0.73 -26.49 8.06
N ALA A 170 -0.32 -27.11 8.60
CA ALA A 170 -1.69 -26.85 8.16
C ALA A 170 -2.11 -25.39 8.45
N GLY A 171 -1.77 -24.87 9.63
CA GLY A 171 -2.03 -23.48 10.00
C GLY A 171 -1.32 -22.48 9.11
N VAL A 172 -0.04 -22.72 8.76
CA VAL A 172 0.69 -21.88 7.78
C VAL A 172 -0.02 -21.88 6.43
N THR A 173 -0.48 -23.03 5.95
CA THR A 173 -1.18 -23.14 4.66
C THR A 173 -2.48 -22.32 4.66
N VAL A 174 -3.28 -22.43 5.73
CA VAL A 174 -4.50 -21.64 5.91
C VAL A 174 -4.19 -20.14 5.99
N ASN A 175 -3.18 -19.74 6.78
CA ASN A 175 -2.81 -18.33 6.92
C ASN A 175 -2.35 -17.74 5.59
N VAL A 176 -1.56 -18.47 4.80
CA VAL A 176 -1.16 -18.06 3.45
C VAL A 176 -2.36 -17.89 2.54
N ALA A 177 -3.32 -18.82 2.57
CA ALA A 177 -4.54 -18.71 1.76
C ALA A 177 -5.39 -17.49 2.15
N VAL A 178 -5.56 -17.24 3.46
CA VAL A 178 -6.29 -16.07 3.98
C VAL A 178 -5.58 -14.77 3.60
N LEU A 179 -4.26 -14.70 3.71
CA LEU A 179 -3.49 -13.53 3.28
C LEU A 179 -3.64 -13.29 1.78
N ALA A 180 -3.49 -14.33 0.95
CA ALA A 180 -3.66 -14.23 -0.49
C ALA A 180 -5.08 -13.74 -0.86
N ALA A 181 -6.12 -14.31 -0.23
CA ALA A 181 -7.49 -13.85 -0.40
C ALA A 181 -7.67 -12.38 0.03
N GLY A 182 -7.05 -11.98 1.14
CA GLY A 182 -7.04 -10.59 1.62
C GLY A 182 -6.39 -9.61 0.64
N PHE A 183 -5.24 -9.96 0.07
CA PHE A 183 -4.58 -9.16 -0.98
C PHE A 183 -5.48 -9.01 -2.21
N VAL A 184 -6.08 -10.10 -2.69
CA VAL A 184 -6.98 -10.08 -3.84
C VAL A 184 -8.24 -9.25 -3.56
N GLY A 185 -8.89 -9.49 -2.42
CA GLY A 185 -10.11 -8.79 -2.00
C GLY A 185 -9.88 -7.29 -1.86
N LEU A 186 -8.80 -6.88 -1.17
CA LEU A 186 -8.43 -5.46 -1.06
C LEU A 186 -8.03 -4.86 -2.41
N GLY A 187 -7.34 -5.62 -3.28
CA GLY A 187 -6.99 -5.17 -4.63
C GLY A 187 -8.23 -4.88 -5.48
N TYR A 188 -9.24 -5.76 -5.43
CA TYR A 188 -10.52 -5.52 -6.09
C TYR A 188 -11.34 -4.40 -5.44
N LEU A 189 -11.27 -4.22 -4.12
CA LEU A 189 -11.90 -3.09 -3.43
C LEU A 189 -11.28 -1.77 -3.91
N LEU A 190 -9.95 -1.67 -3.99
CA LEU A 190 -9.26 -0.50 -4.53
C LEU A 190 -9.66 -0.22 -5.98
N LEU A 191 -9.81 -1.28 -6.79
CA LEU A 191 -10.29 -1.15 -8.16
C LEU A 191 -11.73 -0.63 -8.21
N ALA A 192 -12.63 -1.13 -7.37
CA ALA A 192 -14.02 -0.71 -7.29
C ALA A 192 -14.14 0.78 -6.93
N VAL A 193 -13.38 1.23 -5.93
CA VAL A 193 -13.34 2.64 -5.49
C VAL A 193 -12.80 3.56 -6.59
N ALA A 194 -11.94 3.06 -7.48
CA ALA A 194 -11.37 3.83 -8.58
C ALA A 194 -12.30 3.98 -9.81
N ARG A 195 -13.35 3.15 -9.97
CA ARG A 195 -14.25 3.20 -11.14
C ARG A 195 -15.09 4.48 -11.16
N PRO A 196 -15.20 5.22 -12.27
CA PRO A 196 -16.15 6.33 -12.39
C PRO A 196 -17.57 5.81 -12.20
N THR A 197 -18.39 6.52 -11.42
CA THR A 197 -19.83 6.25 -11.34
C THR A 197 -20.43 6.48 -12.74
N PRO A 198 -21.20 5.55 -13.32
CA PRO A 198 -21.77 5.66 -14.68
C PRO A 198 -22.77 6.82 -14.89
N ALA A 199 -23.02 7.66 -13.88
CA ALA A 199 -24.11 8.63 -13.85
C ALA A 199 -23.92 9.86 -14.77
N ASN A 200 -23.01 9.84 -15.74
CA ASN A 200 -22.80 10.96 -16.67
C ASN A 200 -22.86 10.55 -18.16
N VAL A 201 -23.38 9.34 -18.46
CA VAL A 201 -23.51 8.83 -19.84
C VAL A 201 -24.96 8.99 -20.38
N LEU A 202 -25.91 9.41 -19.55
CA LEU A 202 -27.32 9.61 -19.94
C LEU A 202 -27.76 11.09 -19.81
N ALA A 203 -26.96 12.03 -20.32
CA ALA A 203 -27.54 13.28 -20.78
C ALA A 203 -27.94 13.06 -22.25
N PRO A 204 -29.24 12.97 -22.58
CA PRO A 204 -29.66 12.96 -23.97
C PRO A 204 -29.16 14.23 -24.66
N PRO A 205 -28.82 14.19 -25.96
CA PRO A 205 -28.46 15.39 -26.69
C PRO A 205 -29.63 16.37 -26.57
N THR A 206 -29.38 17.57 -26.01
CA THR A 206 -30.31 18.68 -26.15
C THR A 206 -30.40 18.99 -27.64
N ASP A 207 -31.54 18.69 -28.24
CA ASP A 207 -31.89 19.08 -29.59
C ASP A 207 -32.03 20.61 -29.61
N LEU A 208 -30.96 21.28 -30.03
CA LEU A 208 -31.10 22.65 -30.51
C LEU A 208 -31.68 22.61 -31.92
N SER A 209 -32.98 22.29 -32.01
CA SER A 209 -33.78 22.47 -33.22
C SER A 209 -35.20 22.92 -32.88
N SER A 210 -35.35 24.19 -32.51
CA SER A 210 -36.46 25.01 -32.97
C SER A 210 -36.18 26.48 -32.64
N SER A 211 -35.91 27.20 -33.72
CA SER A 211 -36.16 28.63 -33.98
C SER A 211 -37.37 29.22 -33.24
#